data_AF-A0A0Q4MXW5-F1
#
_entry.id   AF-A0A0Q4MXW5-F1
#
_cell.length_a   1.000
_cell.length_b   1.000
_cell.length_c   1.000
_cell.angle_alpha   90.00
_cell.angle_beta   90.00
_cell.angle_gamma   90.00
#
_symmetry.space_group_name_H-M   'P 1'
#
loop_
_entity.id
_entity.type
_entity.pdbx_description
1 polymer ?
#
loop_
_entity_poly.entity_id
_entity_poly.type
_entity_poly.pdbx_seq_one_letter_code
_entity_poly.pdbx_strand_id
1 'polypeptide(L)' 'MRQSGHESENAENHSHFISSPSLPSQQETMGKIVVEILRSGEPLNRKSLCARLLGHLEAASSQEQERHYHQLIELLFGRT' A
#
# COMPACT_ATOMS: atom_id res chain seq x y z
N MET A 1 -49.51 -14.76 -22.68
CA MET A 1 -48.98 -13.49 -23.21
C MET A 1 -49.19 -12.39 -22.17
N ARG A 2 -48.18 -11.52 -22.02
CA ARG A 2 -48.07 -10.30 -21.18
C ARG A 2 -47.38 -10.49 -19.82
N GLN A 3 -46.06 -10.29 -19.90
CA GLN A 3 -45.14 -9.88 -18.85
C GLN A 3 -45.40 -8.42 -18.44
N SER A 4 -45.19 -8.13 -17.17
CA SER A 4 -44.87 -6.81 -16.61
C SER A 4 -44.36 -7.12 -15.18
N GLY A 5 -43.07 -7.08 -14.86
CA GLY A 5 -42.00 -6.22 -15.38
C GLY A 5 -41.79 -5.07 -14.40
N HIS A 6 -41.36 -5.37 -13.17
CA HIS A 6 -40.92 -4.41 -12.15
C HIS A 6 -39.96 -5.15 -11.21
N GLU A 7 -38.75 -5.44 -11.70
CA GLU A 7 -37.63 -5.77 -10.83
C GLU A 7 -36.80 -4.50 -10.67
N SER A 8 -36.67 -4.07 -9.42
CA SER A 8 -35.91 -2.91 -8.98
C SER A 8 -34.53 -2.88 -9.62
N GLU A 9 -34.32 -1.92 -10.52
CA GLU A 9 -33.00 -1.39 -10.79
C GLU A 9 -32.56 -0.63 -9.52
N ASN A 10 -32.03 -1.38 -8.55
CA ASN A 10 -31.15 -0.83 -7.54
C ASN A 10 -29.86 -0.45 -8.28
N ALA A 11 -29.87 0.72 -8.92
CA ALA A 11 -28.68 1.41 -9.35
C ALA A 11 -27.95 1.83 -8.08
N GLU A 12 -27.23 0.87 -7.49
CA GLU A 12 -26.35 1.08 -6.37
C GLU A 12 -25.37 2.17 -6.78
N ASN A 13 -25.55 3.30 -6.13
CA ASN A 13 -24.80 4.52 -6.24
C ASN A 13 -23.32 4.23 -5.93
N HIS A 14 -22.56 3.76 -6.92
CA HIS A 14 -21.10 3.60 -6.94
C HIS A 14 -20.39 4.97 -6.98
N SER A 15 -20.93 5.94 -6.24
CA SER A 15 -20.50 7.32 -6.25
C SER A 15 -19.79 7.61 -4.95
N HIS A 16 -18.47 7.69 -5.06
CA HIS A 16 -17.60 8.49 -4.20
C HIS A 16 -17.38 8.01 -2.77
N PHE A 17 -16.65 6.90 -2.63
CA PHE A 17 -15.69 6.81 -1.53
C PHE A 17 -14.27 6.94 -2.09
N ILE A 18 -13.99 8.07 -2.74
CA ILE A 18 -12.61 8.56 -2.80
C ILE A 18 -12.33 9.07 -1.39
N SER A 19 -12.05 8.11 -0.50
CA SER A 19 -11.42 8.39 0.77
C SER A 19 -10.17 9.20 0.51
N SER A 20 -9.91 10.15 1.40
CA SER A 20 -8.61 10.79 1.60
C SER A 20 -7.48 9.80 1.29
N PRO A 21 -6.37 10.20 0.62
CA PRO A 21 -5.33 9.27 0.20
C PRO A 21 -4.90 8.42 1.38
N SER A 22 -5.39 7.18 1.41
CA SER A 22 -5.11 6.26 2.50
C SER A 22 -3.67 5.82 2.35
N LEU A 23 -3.02 5.56 3.48
CA LEU A 23 -1.66 5.06 3.46
C LEU A 23 -1.64 3.74 2.67
N PRO A 24 -0.70 3.55 1.73
CA PRO A 24 -0.64 2.35 0.92
C PRO A 24 -0.52 1.10 1.81
N SER A 25 -1.10 -0.02 1.38
CA SER A 25 -0.98 -1.27 2.12
C SER A 25 0.49 -1.70 2.27
N GLN A 26 0.77 -2.58 3.24
CA GLN A 26 2.13 -3.09 3.47
C GLN A 26 2.71 -3.75 2.20
N GLN A 27 1.92 -4.60 1.53
CA GLN A 27 2.33 -5.27 0.29
C GLN A 27 2.53 -4.27 -0.85
N GLU A 28 1.66 -3.26 -0.99
CA GLU A 28 1.81 -2.23 -2.02
C GLU A 28 3.08 -1.41 -1.79
N THR A 29 3.34 -1.02 -0.54
CA THR A 29 4.55 -0.28 -0.16
C THR A 29 5.80 -1.10 -0.44
N MET A 30 5.78 -2.38 -0.06
CA MET A 30 6.91 -3.27 -0.30
C MET A 30 7.15 -3.47 -1.81
N GLY A 31 6.08 -3.64 -2.59
CA GLY A 31 6.15 -3.71 -4.05
C GLY A 31 6.77 -2.46 -4.68
N LYS A 32 6.37 -1.26 -4.22
CA LYS A 32 6.96 0.02 -4.67
C LYS A 32 8.45 0.08 -4.38
N ILE A 33 8.89 -0.30 -3.18
CA ILE A 33 10.30 -0.30 -2.79
C ILE A 33 11.11 -1.32 -3.60
N VAL A 34 10.58 -2.52 -3.84
CA VAL A 34 11.21 -3.52 -4.69
C VAL A 34 11.43 -2.97 -6.10
N VAL A 35 10.41 -2.33 -6.68
CA VAL A 35 10.52 -1.68 -7.99
C VAL A 35 11.57 -0.56 -7.97
N GLU A 36 11.63 0.25 -6.93
CA GLU A 36 12.62 1.31 -6.79
C GLU A 36 14.06 0.78 -6.75
N ILE A 37 14.31 -0.29 -6.00
CA ILE A 37 15.61 -0.97 -5.91
C ILE A 37 16.02 -1.49 -7.29
N LEU A 38 15.12 -2.22 -7.96
CA LEU A 38 15.39 -2.80 -9.28
C LEU A 38 15.64 -1.72 -10.34
N ARG A 39 14.89 -0.62 -10.31
CA ARG A 39 15.08 0.52 -11.22
C ARG A 39 16.40 1.28 -10.96
N SER A 40 16.90 1.23 -9.74
CA SER A 40 18.19 1.81 -9.37
C SER A 40 19.38 0.93 -9.76
N GLY A 41 19.14 -0.28 -10.29
CA GLY A 41 20.18 -1.25 -10.63
C GLY A 41 20.84 -1.89 -9.40
N GLU A 42 20.24 -1.73 -8.21
CA GLU A 42 20.76 -2.31 -6.98
C GLU A 42 20.31 -3.78 -6.83
N PRO A 43 21.13 -4.64 -6.21
CA PRO A 43 20.72 -6.01 -5.92
C PRO A 43 19.54 -6.03 -4.94
N LEU A 44 18.49 -6.78 -5.26
CA LEU A 44 17.35 -6.97 -4.37
C LEU A 44 17.73 -7.92 -3.24
N ASN A 45 17.98 -7.37 -2.06
CA ASN A 45 18.36 -8.11 -0.87
C ASN A 45 17.87 -7.38 0.39
N ARG A 46 18.01 -8.02 1.55
CA ARG A 46 17.55 -7.45 2.81
C ARG A 46 18.24 -6.12 3.16
N LYS A 47 19.52 -5.92 2.79
CA LYS A 47 20.23 -4.66 3.05
C LYS A 47 19.67 -3.51 2.20
N SER A 48 19.45 -3.73 0.90
CA SER A 48 18.89 -2.71 0.02
C SER A 48 17.44 -2.39 0.37
N LEU A 49 16.64 -3.40 0.75
CA LEU A 49 15.29 -3.20 1.31
C LEU A 49 15.30 -2.36 2.59
N CYS A 50 16.14 -2.71 3.57
CA CYS A 50 16.23 -1.97 4.83
C CYS A 50 16.71 -0.53 4.61
N ALA A 51 17.70 -0.31 3.74
CA ALA A 51 18.21 1.02 3.44
C ALA A 51 17.13 1.92 2.85
N ARG A 52 16.33 1.40 1.90
CA ARG A 52 15.22 2.15 1.31
C ARG A 52 14.11 2.46 2.31
N LEU A 53 13.70 1.46 3.10
CA LEU A 53 12.70 1.66 4.15
C LEU A 53 13.14 2.71 5.18
N LEU A 54 14.41 2.69 5.57
CA LEU A 54 14.95 3.66 6.52
C LEU A 54 14.96 5.07 5.91
N GLY A 55 15.37 5.23 4.66
CA GLY A 55 15.31 6.53 3.97
C GLY A 55 13.89 7.08 3.86
N HIS A 56 12.89 6.23 3.60
CA HIS A 56 11.49 6.65 3.62
C HIS A 56 10.99 7.00 5.04
N LEU A 57 11.45 6.28 6.07
CA LEU A 57 11.15 6.60 7.46
C LEU A 57 11.73 7.96 7.87
N GLU A 58 12.97 8.27 7.47
CA GLU A 58 13.60 9.56 7.72
C GLU A 58 12.88 10.73 7.03
N ALA A 59 12.24 10.47 5.88
CA ALA A 59 11.45 11.45 5.14
C ALA A 59 9.96 11.52 5.57
N ALA A 60 9.51 10.64 6.46
CA ALA A 60 8.12 10.56 6.87
C ALA A 60 7.70 11.83 7.63
N SER A 61 6.57 12.42 7.23
CA SER A 61 6.07 13.67 7.84
C SER A 61 4.92 13.45 8.81
N SER A 62 4.48 12.21 9.02
CA SER A 62 3.40 11.87 9.95
C SER A 62 3.70 10.61 10.74
N GLN A 63 3.24 10.58 11.99
CA GLN A 63 3.41 9.44 12.89
C GLN A 63 2.81 8.14 12.32
N GLU A 64 1.78 8.25 11.48
CA GLU A 64 1.18 7.10 10.82
C GLU A 64 2.08 6.51 9.74
N GLN A 65 2.77 7.36 8.97
CA GLN A 65 3.80 6.94 8.02
C GLN A 65 4.99 6.31 8.75
N GLU A 66 5.45 6.93 9.84
CA GLU A 66 6.55 6.39 10.66
C GLU A 66 6.20 4.99 11.19
N ARG A 67 5.02 4.82 11.79
CA ARG A 67 4.54 3.52 12.27
C ARG A 67 4.48 2.48 11.15
N HIS A 68 3.99 2.87 9.97
CA HIS A 68 3.90 1.96 8.83
C HIS A 68 5.26 1.46 8.35
N TYR A 69 6.25 2.36 8.19
CA TYR A 69 7.60 1.96 7.83
C TYR A 69 8.28 1.13 8.93
N HIS A 70 8.06 1.47 10.21
CA HIS A 70 8.53 0.64 11.33
C HIS A 70 7.98 -0.79 11.26
N GLN A 71 6.67 -0.97 11.03
CA GLN A 71 6.09 -2.31 10.91
C GLN A 71 6.69 -3.10 9.74
N LEU A 72 6.93 -2.46 8.60
CA LEU A 72 7.57 -3.10 7.44
C LEU A 72 9.02 -3.52 7.75
N ILE A 73 9.75 -2.69 8.49
CA ILE A 73 11.10 -3.03 8.97
C ILE A 73 11.03 -4.23 9.90
N GLU A 74 10.12 -4.23 10.89
CA GLU A 74 9.95 -5.37 11.80
C GLU A 74 9.63 -6.68 11.07
N LEU A 75 8.80 -6.63 10.01
CA LEU A 75 8.50 -7.79 9.17
C LEU A 75 9.74 -8.33 8.47
N LEU A 76 10.62 -7.47 7.96
CA LEU A 76 11.92 -7.89 7.40
C LEU A 76 12.83 -8.49 8.45
N PHE A 77 12.74 -8.00 9.69
CA PHE A 77 13.57 -8.51 10.77
C PHE A 77 13.13 -9.86 11.30
N GLY A 78 11.85 -10.21 11.12
CA GLY A 78 11.27 -11.47 11.55
C GLY A 78 11.45 -11.60 13.06
N ARG A 79 10.50 -11.11 13.85
CA ARG A 79 10.46 -11.45 15.28
C ARG A 79 10.45 -12.98 15.36
N THR A 80 11.60 -13.54 15.75
CA THR A 80 11.84 -14.97 15.96
C THR A 80 11.36 -15.33 17.34
#